data_AF-A0A654U476-F1
#
_entry.id   AF-A0A654U476-F1
#
_cell.length_a   1.000
_cell.length_b   1.000
_cell.length_c   1.000
_cell.angle_alpha   90.00
_cell.angle_beta   90.00
_cell.angle_gamma   90.00
#
_symmetry.space_group_name_H-M   'P 1'
#
loop_
_entity.id
_entity.type
_entity.pdbx_description
1 polymer ?
#
loop_
_entity_poly.entity_id
_entity_poly.type
_entity_poly.pdbx_seq_one_letter_code
_entity_poly.pdbx_strand_id
1 'polypeptide(L)'
;MAYRRRIEPQVVRFTAATLPTWAGASRVIGFRDVYDLGEHLAVIVGAVGAGVPVPLHVHIECLTGDVFGSTACRCGEELNGALARMSAQGSGVVLYLRPPGPAQACGLFARGDAATDVMPETVTWILRDLGVYAIRLSDDVPGFGLVMFGAIREASTLAAAG
;
A
#
# COMPACT_ATOMS: atom_id res chain seq x y z
N MET A 1 -6.61 13.50 -21.70
CA MET A 1 -5.76 13.10 -20.55
C MET A 1 -6.01 11.65 -20.11
N ALA A 2 -7.24 11.15 -20.06
CA ALA A 2 -7.56 9.76 -19.67
C ALA A 2 -6.96 8.65 -20.57
N TYR A 3 -6.63 8.93 -21.84
CA TYR A 3 -6.02 7.96 -22.75
C TYR A 3 -4.51 7.75 -22.50
N ARG A 4 -3.76 8.81 -22.17
CA ARG A 4 -2.29 8.71 -21.94
C ARG A 4 -1.95 7.94 -20.67
N ARG A 5 -2.76 8.08 -19.62
CA ARG A 5 -2.52 7.44 -18.30
C ARG A 5 -2.53 5.91 -18.32
N ARG A 6 -3.14 5.30 -19.34
CA ARG A 6 -3.20 3.83 -19.50
C ARG A 6 -1.96 3.22 -20.15
N ILE A 7 -1.14 4.01 -20.83
CA ILE A 7 -0.06 3.53 -21.69
C ILE A 7 1.31 4.05 -21.25
N GLU A 8 1.35 5.24 -20.65
CA GLU A 8 2.57 5.86 -20.12
C GLU A 8 2.74 5.53 -18.63
N PRO A 9 3.98 5.26 -18.17
CA PRO A 9 4.24 4.99 -16.76
C PRO A 9 3.78 6.19 -15.91
N GLN A 10 2.95 5.92 -14.90
CA GLN A 10 2.49 6.97 -13.97
C GLN A 10 3.49 7.23 -12.85
N VAL A 11 4.32 6.23 -12.54
CA VAL A 11 5.40 6.32 -11.56
C VAL A 11 6.72 5.85 -12.14
N VAL A 12 7.82 6.38 -11.59
CA VAL A 12 9.18 5.92 -11.87
C VAL A 12 9.89 5.54 -10.58
N ARG A 13 10.61 4.42 -10.62
CA ARG A 13 11.51 4.03 -9.53
C ARG A 13 12.71 4.96 -9.50
N PHE A 14 13.02 5.53 -8.34
CA PHE A 14 14.16 6.45 -8.21
C PHE A 14 15.17 6.03 -7.14
N THR A 15 14.80 5.14 -6.22
CA THR A 15 15.72 4.65 -5.18
C THR A 15 15.34 3.26 -4.67
N ALA A 16 16.30 2.59 -4.06
CA ALA A 16 16.06 1.37 -3.30
C ALA A 16 17.04 1.29 -2.12
N ALA A 17 16.57 0.77 -0.99
CA ALA A 17 17.36 0.58 0.21
C ALA A 17 16.87 -0.63 1.02
N THR A 18 17.71 -1.09 1.95
CA THR A 18 17.27 -1.98 3.03
C THR A 18 16.91 -1.12 4.23
N LEU A 19 15.67 -1.22 4.69
CA LEU A 19 15.18 -0.48 5.85
C LEU A 19 15.07 -1.44 7.05
N PRO A 20 15.94 -1.33 8.05
CA PRO A 20 15.76 -2.02 9.32
C PRO A 20 14.63 -1.38 10.12
N THR A 21 13.70 -2.20 10.60
CA THR A 21 12.58 -1.75 11.44
C THR A 21 12.38 -2.71 12.62
N TRP A 22 11.46 -2.37 13.53
CA TRP A 22 11.03 -3.26 14.60
C TRP A 22 10.42 -4.57 14.06
N ALA A 23 9.82 -4.54 12.86
CA ALA A 23 9.25 -5.70 12.19
C ALA A 23 10.31 -6.49 11.39
N GLY A 24 11.60 -6.16 11.52
CA GLY A 24 12.69 -6.74 10.75
C GLY A 24 13.13 -5.89 9.55
N ALA A 25 14.16 -6.36 8.86
CA ALA A 25 14.71 -5.68 7.69
C ALA A 25 13.85 -5.95 6.45
N SER A 26 13.45 -4.88 5.77
CA SER A 26 12.65 -4.95 4.54
C SER A 26 13.38 -4.26 3.39
N ARG A 27 13.14 -4.71 2.15
CA ARG A 27 13.59 -3.99 0.97
C ARG A 27 12.59 -2.89 0.66
N VAL A 28 13.03 -1.64 0.62
CA VAL A 28 12.19 -0.50 0.32
C VAL A 28 12.57 0.09 -1.03
N ILE A 29 11.56 0.41 -1.82
CA ILE A 29 11.71 1.03 -3.14
C ILE A 29 10.95 2.34 -3.15
N GLY A 30 11.63 3.42 -3.54
CA GLY A 30 10.99 4.71 -3.74
C GLY A 30 10.50 4.86 -5.17
N PHE A 31 9.25 5.29 -5.30
CA PHE A 31 8.57 5.64 -6.55
C PHE A 31 8.20 7.10 -6.53
N ARG A 32 8.31 7.77 -7.67
CA ARG A 32 7.84 9.15 -7.83
C ARG A 32 6.84 9.21 -8.97
N ASP A 33 5.73 9.90 -8.76
CA ASP A 33 4.76 10.19 -9.81
C ASP A 33 5.39 11.07 -10.90
N VAL A 34 5.05 10.78 -12.15
CA VAL A 34 5.61 11.47 -13.31
C VAL A 34 5.09 12.90 -13.46
N TYR A 35 3.86 13.18 -13.03
CA TYR A 35 3.18 14.45 -13.33
C TYR A 35 3.03 15.39 -12.13
N ASP A 36 2.92 14.87 -10.91
CA ASP A 36 2.58 15.66 -9.71
C ASP A 36 3.58 15.47 -8.55
N LEU A 37 4.68 14.75 -8.80
CA LEU A 37 5.82 14.58 -7.89
C LEU A 37 5.47 13.92 -6.54
N GLY A 38 4.32 13.25 -6.43
CA GLY A 38 4.02 12.36 -5.29
C GLY A 38 5.14 11.33 -5.11
N GLU A 39 5.54 11.06 -3.86
CA GLU A 39 6.61 10.10 -3.57
C GLU A 39 6.05 8.94 -2.74
N HIS A 40 6.08 7.74 -3.29
CA HIS A 40 5.54 6.54 -2.67
C HIS A 40 6.65 5.56 -2.31
N LEU A 41 6.36 4.68 -1.36
CA LEU A 41 7.26 3.59 -1.01
C LEU A 41 6.57 2.25 -1.24
N ALA A 42 7.29 1.31 -1.85
CA ALA A 42 6.96 -0.10 -1.75
C ALA A 42 7.90 -0.75 -0.73
N VAL A 43 7.34 -1.22 0.38
CA VAL A 43 8.05 -1.98 1.41
C VAL A 43 7.80 -3.46 1.17
N ILE A 44 8.86 -4.17 0.83
CA ILE A 44 8.84 -5.59 0.49
C ILE A 44 9.39 -6.35 1.67
N VAL A 45 8.50 -7.13 2.29
CA VAL A 45 8.78 -7.94 3.47
C VAL A 45 9.05 -9.37 3.02
N GLY A 46 10.25 -9.86 3.34
CA GLY A 46 10.66 -11.23 2.98
C GLY A 46 10.67 -11.52 1.48
N ALA A 47 10.23 -12.72 1.10
CA ALA A 47 10.29 -13.18 -0.29
C ALA A 47 8.99 -12.88 -1.04
N VAL A 48 9.13 -12.25 -2.21
CA VAL A 48 8.04 -12.03 -3.17
C VAL A 48 8.48 -12.58 -4.52
N GLY A 49 7.64 -13.41 -5.14
CA GLY A 49 8.00 -14.16 -6.35
C GLY A 49 6.82 -14.37 -7.29
N ALA A 50 7.11 -14.64 -8.56
CA ALA A 50 6.10 -14.87 -9.58
C ALA A 50 5.28 -16.14 -9.28
N GLY A 51 3.95 -16.04 -9.39
CA GLY A 51 3.04 -17.19 -9.32
C GLY A 51 2.49 -17.54 -7.92
N VAL A 52 2.97 -16.90 -6.85
CA VAL A 52 2.41 -17.06 -5.50
C VAL A 52 1.63 -15.80 -5.13
N PRO A 53 0.37 -15.91 -4.67
CA PRO A 53 -0.38 -14.76 -4.18
C PRO A 53 0.35 -14.07 -3.02
N VAL A 54 0.75 -12.82 -3.20
CA VAL A 54 1.47 -12.03 -2.20
C VAL A 54 0.48 -11.18 -1.40
N PRO A 55 0.54 -11.16 -0.05
CA PRO A 55 -0.22 -10.22 0.75
C PRO A 55 0.12 -8.77 0.36
N LEU A 56 -0.90 -7.98 0.05
CA LEU A 56 -0.77 -6.55 -0.22
C LEU A 56 -1.55 -5.74 0.80
N HIS A 57 -0.90 -4.72 1.32
CA HIS A 57 -1.54 -3.66 2.09
C HIS A 57 -1.27 -2.31 1.41
N VAL A 58 -2.33 -1.58 1.07
CA VAL A 58 -2.22 -0.24 0.50
C VAL A 58 -2.55 0.76 1.60
N HIS A 59 -1.57 1.55 1.97
CA HIS A 59 -1.66 2.55 3.02
C HIS A 59 -1.57 3.94 2.42
N ILE A 60 -2.55 4.78 2.67
CA ILE A 60 -2.44 6.21 2.36
C ILE A 60 -1.83 6.88 3.59
N GLU A 61 -0.83 7.74 3.37
CA GLU A 61 -0.17 8.49 4.43
C GLU A 61 -1.18 9.03 5.46
N CYS A 62 -0.83 8.92 6.74
CA CYS A 62 -1.48 9.64 7.82
C CYS A 62 -0.42 10.06 8.84
N LEU A 63 0.08 11.28 8.75
CA LEU A 63 1.16 11.79 9.60
C LEU A 63 0.84 11.63 11.10
N THR A 64 -0.38 11.97 11.52
CA THR A 64 -0.82 11.88 12.92
C THR A 64 -0.89 10.44 13.42
N GLY A 65 -1.38 9.51 12.59
CA GLY A 65 -1.46 8.09 12.95
C GLY A 65 -0.10 7.38 12.89
N ASP A 66 0.60 7.54 11.78
CA ASP A 66 1.80 6.76 11.43
C ASP A 66 3.03 7.20 12.23
N VAL A 67 3.18 8.50 12.46
CA VAL A 67 4.38 9.08 13.09
C VAL A 67 4.13 9.42 14.56
N PHE A 68 2.99 10.04 14.87
CA PHE A 68 2.69 10.50 16.22
C PHE A 68 1.89 9.49 17.06
N GLY A 69 1.44 8.37 16.48
CA GLY A 69 0.67 7.35 17.20
C GLY A 69 -0.68 7.89 17.71
N SER A 70 -1.31 8.80 16.97
CA SER A 70 -2.57 9.41 17.38
C SER A 70 -3.66 8.37 17.60
N THR A 71 -4.34 8.44 18.74
CA THR A 71 -5.52 7.62 19.07
C THR A 71 -6.82 8.10 18.42
N ALA A 72 -6.78 9.21 17.68
CA ALA A 72 -7.94 9.75 16.96
C ALA A 72 -8.24 8.98 15.66
N CYS A 73 -7.34 8.09 15.22
CA CYS A 73 -7.51 7.24 14.06
C CYS A 73 -6.78 5.91 14.29
N ARG A 74 -7.04 4.92 13.42
CA ARG A 74 -6.39 3.60 13.48
C ARG A 74 -5.30 3.41 12.42
N CYS A 75 -4.94 4.44 11.65
CA CYS A 75 -4.01 4.31 10.51
C CYS A 75 -2.65 3.72 10.91
N GLY A 76 -2.07 4.21 12.03
CA GLY A 76 -0.81 3.68 12.53
C GLY A 76 -0.91 2.23 13.01
N GLU A 77 -2.02 1.84 13.64
CA GLU A 77 -2.29 0.45 14.05
C GLU A 77 -2.44 -0.47 12.83
N GLU A 78 -3.16 -0.03 11.80
CA GLU A 78 -3.34 -0.77 10.54
C GLU A 78 -2.00 -1.00 9.82
N LEU A 79 -1.19 0.05 9.67
CA LEU A 79 0.13 -0.04 9.04
C LEU A 79 1.07 -0.98 9.82
N ASN A 80 1.16 -0.79 11.13
CA ASN A 80 2.01 -1.63 11.98
C ASN A 80 1.51 -3.09 12.00
N GLY A 81 0.19 -3.29 12.02
CA GLY A 81 -0.42 -4.62 11.94
C GLY A 81 -0.10 -5.33 10.63
N ALA A 82 -0.14 -4.63 9.49
CA ALA A 82 0.25 -5.18 8.21
C ALA A 82 1.72 -5.61 8.18
N LEU A 83 2.62 -4.75 8.66
CA LEU A 83 4.06 -5.06 8.76
C LEU A 83 4.32 -6.26 9.68
N ALA A 84 3.66 -6.34 10.83
CA ALA A 84 3.77 -7.47 11.76
C ALA A 84 3.36 -8.78 11.09
N ARG A 85 2.17 -8.80 10.47
CA ARG A 85 1.61 -9.99 9.82
C ARG A 85 2.50 -10.48 8.69
N MET A 86 2.95 -9.58 7.81
CA MET A 86 3.81 -9.93 6.68
C MET A 86 5.19 -10.39 7.14
N SER A 87 5.74 -9.80 8.21
CA SER A 87 7.00 -10.22 8.80
C SER A 87 6.91 -11.64 9.37
N ALA A 88 5.84 -11.93 10.13
CA ALA A 88 5.59 -13.26 10.67
C ALA A 88 5.39 -14.33 9.57
N GLN A 89 4.80 -13.94 8.43
CA GLN A 89 4.62 -14.82 7.27
C GLN A 89 5.87 -14.93 6.37
N GLY A 90 6.83 -14.02 6.51
CA GLY A 90 8.02 -13.94 5.65
C GLY A 90 7.71 -13.53 4.20
N SER A 91 6.55 -12.93 3.94
CA SER A 91 6.14 -12.49 2.60
C SER A 91 5.10 -11.36 2.68
N GLY A 92 5.28 -10.31 1.90
CA GLY A 92 4.27 -9.28 1.70
C GLY A 92 4.80 -8.00 1.07
N VAL A 93 3.86 -7.16 0.63
CA VAL A 93 4.13 -5.82 0.11
C VAL A 93 3.23 -4.83 0.81
N VAL A 94 3.82 -3.79 1.39
CA VAL A 94 3.10 -2.59 1.82
C VAL A 94 3.39 -1.48 0.82
N LEU A 95 2.33 -0.89 0.24
CA LEU A 95 2.44 0.33 -0.55
C LEU A 95 2.07 1.51 0.34
N TYR A 96 3.07 2.32 0.70
CA TYR A 96 2.88 3.58 1.41
C TYR A 96 2.74 4.70 0.38
N LEU A 97 1.51 5.13 0.14
CA LEU A 97 1.19 6.16 -0.84
C LEU A 97 1.10 7.51 -0.15
N ARG A 98 1.96 8.44 -0.55
CA ARG A 98 1.82 9.86 -0.25
C ARG A 98 1.38 10.58 -1.53
N PRO A 99 0.08 10.85 -1.70
CA PRO A 99 -0.41 11.72 -2.77
C PRO A 99 0.27 13.09 -2.68
N PRO A 100 0.38 13.81 -3.80
CA PRO A 100 0.88 15.19 -3.80
C PRO A 100 -0.05 16.11 -2.99
N GLY A 101 0.52 17.17 -2.45
CA GLY A 101 -0.21 18.18 -1.68
C GLY A 101 0.13 18.15 -0.18
N PRO A 102 -0.76 18.69 0.67
CA PRO A 102 -0.51 18.75 2.11
C PRO A 102 -0.47 17.36 2.73
N ALA A 103 0.27 17.24 3.84
CA ALA A 103 0.30 16.02 4.62
C ALA A 103 -1.11 15.62 5.06
N GLN A 104 -1.44 14.35 4.87
CA GLN A 104 -2.68 13.77 5.37
C GLN A 104 -2.54 13.56 6.88
N ALA A 105 -3.53 13.98 7.66
CA ALA A 105 -3.48 13.92 9.11
C ALA A 105 -4.89 13.76 9.70
N CYS A 106 -5.33 12.52 9.87
CA CYS A 106 -6.63 12.24 10.50
C CYS A 106 -6.69 12.85 11.91
N GLY A 107 -7.86 13.38 12.27
CA GLY A 107 -8.09 14.08 13.53
C GLY A 107 -7.59 15.53 13.56
N LEU A 108 -6.85 15.97 12.53
CA LEU A 108 -6.41 17.36 12.39
C LEU A 108 -7.01 18.03 11.14
N PHE A 109 -7.02 17.34 10.01
CA PHE A 109 -7.64 17.78 8.77
C PHE A 109 -8.79 16.84 8.39
N ALA A 110 -9.81 17.39 7.71
CA ALA A 110 -10.80 16.55 7.06
C ALA A 110 -10.11 15.67 6.01
N ARG A 111 -10.48 14.40 5.93
CA ARG A 111 -9.96 13.50 4.90
C ARG A 111 -10.35 14.07 3.54
N GLY A 112 -9.37 14.48 2.74
CA GLY A 112 -9.64 15.03 1.42
C GLY A 112 -10.02 13.91 0.45
N ASP A 113 -11.18 14.01 -0.20
CA ASP A 113 -11.67 13.00 -1.16
C ASP A 113 -10.76 12.85 -2.40
N ALA A 114 -10.01 13.91 -2.74
CA ALA A 114 -9.16 13.98 -3.93
C ALA A 114 -8.02 12.93 -3.96
N ALA A 115 -7.59 12.44 -2.80
CA ALA A 115 -6.57 11.39 -2.71
C ALA A 115 -7.08 10.03 -3.19
N THR A 116 -8.39 9.82 -3.32
CA THR A 116 -8.96 8.49 -3.57
C THR A 116 -9.07 8.17 -5.07
N ASP A 117 -9.19 9.20 -5.93
CA ASP A 117 -9.46 9.03 -7.36
C ASP A 117 -8.20 8.76 -8.21
N VAL A 118 -7.00 9.12 -7.72
CA VAL A 118 -5.73 9.00 -8.48
C VAL A 118 -5.00 7.67 -8.21
N MET A 119 -5.35 6.97 -7.14
CA MET A 119 -4.57 5.84 -6.58
C MET A 119 -4.64 4.51 -7.33
N PRO A 120 -5.73 4.12 -8.03
CA PRO A 120 -5.77 2.82 -8.70
C PRO A 120 -4.70 2.64 -9.77
N GLU A 121 -4.36 3.71 -10.51
CA GLU A 121 -3.35 3.66 -11.57
C GLU A 121 -1.93 3.59 -11.00
N THR A 122 -1.62 4.45 -10.02
CA THR A 122 -0.32 4.44 -9.30
C THR A 122 -0.01 3.07 -8.71
N VAL A 123 -0.97 2.48 -7.98
CA VAL A 123 -0.82 1.13 -7.40
C VAL A 123 -0.55 0.09 -8.48
N THR A 124 -1.31 0.13 -9.58
CA THR A 124 -1.13 -0.80 -10.70
C THR A 124 0.29 -0.71 -11.29
N TRP A 125 0.79 0.50 -11.52
CA TRP A 125 2.12 0.70 -12.10
C TRP A 125 3.23 0.27 -11.16
N ILE A 126 3.10 0.53 -9.85
CA ILE A 126 4.04 0.01 -8.85
C ILE A 126 4.06 -1.51 -8.88
N LEU A 127 2.89 -2.17 -8.77
CA LEU A 127 2.82 -3.63 -8.75
C LEU A 127 3.37 -4.27 -10.03
N ARG A 128 3.13 -3.64 -11.19
CA ARG A 128 3.70 -4.05 -12.47
C ARG A 128 5.22 -3.94 -12.48
N ASP A 129 5.80 -2.86 -11.95
CA ASP A 129 7.26 -2.70 -11.81
C ASP A 129 7.85 -3.78 -10.89
N LEU A 130 7.13 -4.12 -9.81
CA LEU A 130 7.55 -5.19 -8.89
C LEU A 130 7.41 -6.60 -9.47
N GLY A 131 6.71 -6.77 -10.60
CA GLY A 131 6.39 -8.09 -11.16
C GLY A 131 5.40 -8.90 -10.31
N VAL A 132 4.58 -8.22 -9.50
CA VAL A 132 3.59 -8.86 -8.62
C VAL A 132 2.21 -8.80 -9.28
N TYR A 133 1.73 -9.95 -9.74
CA TYR A 133 0.48 -10.04 -10.52
C TYR A 133 -0.63 -10.85 -9.84
N ALA A 134 -0.30 -11.58 -8.76
CA ALA A 134 -1.26 -12.30 -7.93
C ALA A 134 -1.19 -11.74 -6.51
N ILE A 135 -2.31 -11.19 -6.04
CA ILE A 135 -2.33 -10.39 -4.82
C ILE A 135 -3.45 -10.86 -3.91
N ARG A 136 -3.14 -10.98 -2.62
CA ARG A 136 -4.14 -11.13 -1.55
C ARG A 136 -4.32 -9.77 -0.90
N LEU A 137 -5.47 -9.14 -1.15
CA LEU A 137 -5.84 -7.93 -0.44
C LEU A 137 -6.17 -8.26 1.01
N SER A 138 -5.59 -7.50 1.93
CA SER A 138 -6.08 -7.45 3.32
C SER A 138 -7.48 -6.84 3.34
N ASP A 139 -8.37 -7.35 4.19
CA ASP A 139 -9.80 -6.99 4.25
C ASP A 139 -10.09 -5.51 4.62
N ASP A 140 -9.05 -4.73 4.94
CA ASP A 140 -9.16 -3.36 5.44
C ASP A 140 -9.32 -2.29 4.35
N VAL A 141 -9.41 -2.67 3.06
CA VAL A 141 -9.58 -1.73 1.93
C VAL A 141 -10.90 -1.98 1.17
N PRO A 142 -12.03 -1.39 1.60
CA PRO A 142 -13.27 -1.46 0.84
C PRO A 142 -13.10 -0.76 -0.52
N GLY A 143 -13.35 -1.48 -1.63
CA GLY A 143 -13.39 -0.92 -2.99
C GLY A 143 -12.31 -1.39 -3.97
N PHE A 144 -11.23 -2.02 -3.50
CA PHE A 144 -10.14 -2.49 -4.39
C PHE A 144 -10.34 -3.90 -4.98
N GLY A 145 -11.26 -4.70 -4.42
CA GLY A 145 -11.37 -6.13 -4.68
C GLY A 145 -11.86 -6.56 -6.08
N LEU A 146 -12.14 -5.65 -7.00
CA LEU A 146 -12.83 -5.98 -8.26
C LEU A 146 -12.20 -5.42 -9.54
N VAL A 147 -11.19 -4.54 -9.46
CA VAL A 147 -10.80 -3.76 -10.64
C VAL A 147 -9.56 -4.31 -11.35
N MET A 148 -8.64 -5.02 -10.69
CA MET A 148 -7.39 -5.44 -11.32
C MET A 148 -6.94 -6.82 -10.81
N PHE A 149 -7.20 -7.85 -11.62
CA PHE A 149 -6.66 -9.23 -11.53
C PHE A 149 -7.16 -10.11 -10.37
N GLY A 150 -7.75 -11.26 -10.75
CA GLY A 150 -7.91 -12.51 -9.98
C GLY A 150 -7.84 -12.48 -8.44
N ALA A 151 -8.48 -11.53 -7.78
CA ALA A 151 -8.48 -11.42 -6.32
C ALA A 151 -9.32 -12.56 -5.75
N ILE A 152 -8.65 -13.55 -5.15
CA ILE A 152 -9.33 -14.58 -4.35
C ILE A 152 -9.63 -13.93 -2.99
N ARG A 153 -10.89 -13.56 -2.77
CA ARG A 153 -11.39 -13.15 -1.45
C ARG A 153 -11.61 -14.42 -0.63
N GLU A 154 -10.87 -14.60 0.45
CA GLU A 154 -11.24 -15.59 1.48
C GLU A 154 -12.11 -14.87 2.51
N ALA A 155 -13.35 -15.33 2.68
CA ALA A 155 -14.14 -14.93 3.82
C ALA A 155 -13.46 -15.48 5.07
N SER A 156 -13.10 -14.61 6.01
CA SER A 156 -12.78 -15.04 7.37
C SER A 156 -13.97 -15.79 7.93
N THR A 157 -13.90 -17.12 8.00
CA THR A 157 -14.76 -17.91 8.87
C THR A 157 -14.40 -17.54 10.30
N LEU A 158 -15.06 -16.51 10.83
CA LEU A 158 -15.23 -16.39 12.27
C LEU A 158 -15.96 -17.65 12.70
N ALA A 159 -15.24 -18.52 13.41
CA ALA A 159 -15.84 -19.52 14.25
C ALA A 159 -16.77 -18.81 15.24
N ALA A 160 -18.08 -18.85 14.97
CA ALA A 160 -19.10 -18.66 15.99
C ALA A 160 -19.06 -19.91 16.89
N ALA A 161 -18.21 -19.86 17.92
CA ALA A 161 -18.40 -20.61 19.13
C ALA A 161 -19.23 -19.72 20.08
N GLY A 162 -20.44 -20.19 20.41
CA GLY A 162 -21.40 -19.51 21.28
C GLY A 162 -22.81 -19.93 20.95
#